data_AF-A0A1A9NIJ4-F1
#
_entry.id   AF-A0A1A9NIJ4-F1
#
_cell.length_a   1.000
_cell.length_b   1.000
_cell.length_c   1.000
_cell.angle_alpha   90.00
_cell.angle_beta   90.00
_cell.angle_gamma   90.00
#
_symmetry.space_group_name_H-M   'P 1'
#
loop_
_entity.id
_entity.type
_entity.pdbx_description
1 polymer ?
#
loop_
_entity_poly.entity_id
_entity_poly.type
_entity_poly.pdbx_seq_one_letter_code
_entity_poly.pdbx_strand_id
1 'polypeptide(L)'
;MNISPLNPNALPISTGNYRDTMIGRILQDLGKISAEETERILQLQKKEGLRFGDAARKLRLVTEADILQALAIQFDYPYLAPDKGELSKELVAAYEPFSPEVEALRALRSQLQLRWFNHGNKALSVISANAGEGCSNLAANLAIVFSQLGEHTLLIDANLRRPTQHALFNLREARGLSDVLIGRASIEVIREIDAIANLSVLGAGTIPPNPQELLNRKSFTELINIVQDIYDVVIVDTAPAIAAADAQMVAARCRGALLVSRLNETPMSDIANVGDQLVVSDVQLVAAIVL
;
A
#
# COMPACT_ATOMS: atom_id res chain seq x y z
N MET A 1 -55.51 -19.07 14.30
CA MET A 1 -54.42 -18.12 13.99
C MET A 1 -53.37 -18.89 13.21
N ASN A 2 -53.63 -19.19 11.93
CA ASN A 2 -53.18 -18.42 10.76
C ASN A 2 -51.69 -18.08 10.75
N ILE A 3 -50.91 -19.11 10.44
CA ILE A 3 -49.56 -19.04 9.86
C ILE A 3 -49.63 -18.24 8.56
N SER A 4 -49.00 -17.06 8.53
CA SER A 4 -48.80 -16.30 7.30
C SER A 4 -47.73 -16.98 6.44
N PRO A 5 -47.93 -17.08 5.11
CA PRO A 5 -46.98 -17.72 4.21
C PRO A 5 -45.73 -16.86 3.99
N LEU A 6 -44.59 -17.54 3.84
CA LEU A 6 -43.29 -17.00 3.48
C LEU A 6 -43.39 -16.11 2.23
N ASN A 7 -42.76 -14.94 2.30
CA ASN A 7 -42.68 -13.92 1.25
C ASN A 7 -41.97 -14.48 -0.01
N PRO A 8 -42.53 -14.36 -1.24
CA PRO A 8 -41.96 -14.93 -2.47
C PRO A 8 -40.72 -14.22 -3.04
N ASN A 9 -40.19 -13.18 -2.39
CA ASN A 9 -39.00 -12.49 -2.88
C ASN A 9 -37.68 -13.20 -2.50
N ALA A 10 -37.58 -14.49 -2.84
CA ALA A 10 -36.29 -15.11 -3.05
C ALA A 10 -35.66 -14.41 -4.27
N LEU A 11 -34.60 -13.62 -4.03
CA LEU A 11 -33.80 -13.01 -5.09
C LEU A 11 -33.43 -14.09 -6.12
N PRO A 12 -33.79 -13.92 -7.41
CA PRO A 12 -33.30 -14.84 -8.42
C PRO A 12 -31.80 -14.59 -8.59
N ILE A 13 -30.99 -15.53 -8.12
CA ILE A 13 -29.56 -15.58 -8.39
C ILE A 13 -29.40 -15.97 -9.87
N SER A 14 -29.46 -14.97 -10.75
CA SER A 14 -28.89 -14.99 -12.09
C SER A 14 -27.92 -13.81 -12.21
N THR A 15 -26.91 -13.81 -11.33
CA THR A 15 -25.94 -12.71 -11.20
C THR A 15 -24.83 -12.73 -12.26
N GLY A 16 -24.76 -13.77 -13.10
CA GLY A 16 -23.76 -13.90 -14.16
C GLY A 16 -23.98 -12.94 -15.33
N ASN A 17 -25.20 -12.95 -15.91
CA ASN A 17 -25.48 -12.22 -17.15
C ASN A 17 -25.36 -10.69 -17.00
N TYR A 18 -25.81 -10.13 -15.88
CA TYR A 18 -25.74 -8.68 -15.65
C TYR A 18 -24.31 -8.18 -15.49
N ARG A 19 -23.48 -8.93 -14.74
CA ARG A 19 -22.07 -8.60 -14.51
C ARG A 19 -21.24 -8.71 -15.78
N ASP A 20 -21.50 -9.73 -16.59
CA ASP A 20 -20.85 -9.94 -17.89
C ASP A 20 -21.20 -8.83 -18.90
N THR A 21 -22.46 -8.34 -18.90
CA THR A 21 -22.88 -7.22 -19.74
C THR A 21 -22.18 -5.90 -19.36
N MET A 22 -21.90 -5.73 -18.06
CA MET A 22 -21.24 -4.53 -17.54
C MET A 22 -19.75 -4.48 -17.93
N ILE A 23 -19.04 -5.61 -17.87
CA ILE A 23 -17.64 -5.70 -18.35
C ILE A 23 -17.53 -5.37 -19.83
N GLY A 24 -18.42 -5.94 -20.67
CA GLY A 24 -18.42 -5.67 -22.11
C GLY A 24 -18.58 -4.18 -22.41
N ARG A 25 -19.48 -3.50 -21.68
CA ARG A 25 -19.68 -2.05 -21.82
C ARG A 25 -18.45 -1.25 -21.38
N ILE A 26 -17.84 -1.60 -20.25
CA ILE A 26 -16.63 -0.91 -19.76
C ILE A 26 -15.49 -1.07 -20.77
N LEU A 27 -15.29 -2.27 -21.34
CA LEU A 27 -14.26 -2.50 -22.36
C LEU A 27 -14.53 -1.70 -23.64
N GLN A 28 -15.78 -1.50 -24.04
CA GLN A 28 -16.15 -0.60 -25.14
C GLN A 28 -15.88 0.87 -24.81
N ASP A 29 -16.26 1.32 -23.62
CA ASP A 29 -16.06 2.71 -23.17
C ASP A 29 -14.56 3.05 -23.08
N LEU A 30 -13.72 2.07 -22.73
CA LEU A 30 -12.26 2.16 -22.76
C LEU A 30 -11.66 2.07 -24.17
N GLY A 31 -12.47 1.83 -25.20
CA GLY A 31 -12.03 1.68 -26.60
C GLY A 31 -11.23 0.40 -26.86
N LYS A 32 -11.32 -0.62 -25.98
CA LYS A 32 -10.58 -1.88 -26.10
C LYS A 32 -11.24 -2.86 -27.07
N ILE A 33 -12.55 -2.77 -27.23
CA ILE A 33 -13.35 -3.59 -28.17
C ILE A 33 -14.43 -2.73 -28.83
N SER A 34 -14.77 -3.07 -30.06
CA SER A 34 -15.87 -2.49 -30.83
C SER A 34 -17.22 -3.18 -30.55
N ALA A 35 -18.30 -2.60 -31.06
CA ALA A 35 -19.63 -3.19 -31.00
C ALA A 35 -19.71 -4.55 -31.73
N GLU A 36 -19.06 -4.67 -32.90
CA GLU A 36 -19.02 -5.93 -33.67
C GLU A 36 -18.24 -7.02 -32.93
N GLU A 37 -17.11 -6.65 -32.33
CA GLU A 37 -16.30 -7.57 -31.52
C GLU A 37 -17.05 -8.04 -30.27
N THR A 38 -17.84 -7.17 -29.66
CA THR A 38 -18.69 -7.50 -28.51
C THR A 38 -19.74 -8.55 -28.85
N GLU A 39 -20.40 -8.41 -30.02
CA GLU A 39 -21.36 -9.40 -30.52
C GLU A 39 -20.69 -10.78 -30.69
N ARG A 40 -19.47 -10.83 -31.24
CA ARG A 40 -18.69 -12.07 -31.39
C ARG A 40 -18.35 -12.70 -30.05
N ILE A 41 -17.99 -11.90 -29.04
CA ILE A 41 -17.72 -12.36 -27.68
C ILE A 41 -18.97 -12.99 -27.07
N LEU A 42 -20.13 -12.31 -27.15
CA LEU A 42 -21.41 -12.82 -26.63
C LEU A 42 -21.84 -14.14 -27.30
N GLN A 43 -21.60 -14.27 -28.61
CA GLN A 43 -21.88 -15.51 -29.34
C GLN A 43 -21.01 -16.66 -28.84
N LEU A 44 -19.70 -16.44 -28.67
CA LEU A 44 -18.79 -17.47 -28.15
C LEU A 44 -19.11 -17.82 -26.69
N GLN A 45 -19.41 -16.81 -25.89
CA GLN A 45 -19.84 -16.95 -24.50
C GLN A 45 -21.04 -17.90 -24.39
N LYS A 46 -22.08 -17.67 -25.20
CA LYS A 46 -23.29 -18.51 -25.24
C LYS A 46 -23.03 -19.90 -25.79
N LYS A 47 -22.17 -20.02 -26.81
CA LYS A 47 -21.83 -21.29 -27.46
C LYS A 47 -21.07 -22.23 -26.52
N GLU A 48 -20.16 -21.69 -25.72
CA GLU A 48 -19.23 -22.50 -24.92
C GLU A 48 -19.46 -22.39 -23.40
N GLY A 49 -20.40 -21.56 -22.96
CA GLY A 49 -20.69 -21.36 -21.53
C GLY A 49 -19.56 -20.66 -20.77
N LEU A 50 -18.76 -19.83 -21.46
CA LEU A 50 -17.65 -19.09 -20.86
C LEU A 50 -18.15 -17.82 -20.14
N ARG A 51 -17.30 -17.20 -19.31
CA ARG A 51 -17.51 -15.81 -18.86
C ARG A 51 -17.13 -14.85 -19.99
N PHE A 52 -17.64 -13.62 -19.97
CA PHE A 52 -17.38 -12.65 -21.04
C PHE A 52 -15.87 -12.41 -21.26
N GLY A 53 -15.12 -12.19 -20.18
CA GLY A 53 -13.67 -11.98 -20.25
C GLY A 53 -12.89 -13.18 -20.83
N ASP A 54 -13.27 -14.40 -20.45
CA ASP A 54 -12.62 -15.62 -20.96
C ASP A 54 -12.88 -15.81 -22.46
N ALA A 55 -14.11 -15.54 -22.91
CA ALA A 55 -14.46 -15.53 -24.33
C ALA A 55 -13.68 -14.45 -25.10
N ALA A 56 -13.55 -13.25 -24.55
CA ALA A 56 -12.81 -12.15 -25.17
C ALA A 56 -11.31 -12.44 -25.31
N ARG A 57 -10.67 -13.03 -24.28
CA ARG A 57 -9.28 -13.51 -24.34
C ARG A 57 -9.10 -14.65 -25.34
N LYS A 58 -10.04 -15.60 -25.37
CA LYS A 58 -9.98 -16.73 -26.31
C LYS A 58 -10.04 -16.28 -27.77
N LEU A 59 -10.78 -15.20 -28.04
CA LEU A 59 -10.82 -14.52 -29.34
C LEU A 59 -9.60 -13.61 -29.59
N ARG A 60 -8.69 -13.45 -28.62
CA ARG A 60 -7.52 -12.55 -28.66
C ARG A 60 -7.87 -11.09 -28.92
N LEU A 61 -9.06 -10.66 -28.51
CA LEU A 61 -9.54 -9.29 -28.67
C LEU A 61 -9.07 -8.39 -27.52
N VAL A 62 -8.84 -8.97 -26.35
CA VAL A 62 -8.38 -8.27 -25.15
C VAL A 62 -7.29 -9.08 -24.45
N THR A 63 -6.43 -8.38 -23.72
CA THR A 63 -5.44 -8.99 -22.83
C THR A 63 -6.05 -9.24 -21.45
N GLU A 64 -5.31 -9.98 -20.61
CA GLU A 64 -5.68 -10.14 -19.20
C GLU A 64 -5.67 -8.80 -18.45
N ALA A 65 -4.73 -7.91 -18.76
CA ALA A 65 -4.66 -6.57 -18.19
C ALA A 65 -5.90 -5.72 -18.52
N ASP A 66 -6.43 -5.82 -19.74
CA ASP A 66 -7.64 -5.08 -20.14
C ASP A 66 -8.87 -5.55 -19.34
N ILE A 67 -8.99 -6.86 -19.09
CA ILE A 67 -10.08 -7.42 -18.29
C ILE A 67 -9.96 -6.98 -16.84
N LEU A 68 -8.76 -7.03 -16.27
CA LEU A 68 -8.50 -6.57 -14.91
C LEU A 68 -8.81 -5.08 -14.76
N GLN A 69 -8.50 -4.26 -15.77
CA GLN A 69 -8.86 -2.84 -15.79
C GLN A 69 -10.38 -2.64 -15.81
N ALA A 70 -11.11 -3.39 -16.64
CA ALA A 70 -12.56 -3.29 -16.69
C ALA A 70 -13.23 -3.74 -15.37
N LEU A 71 -12.69 -4.78 -14.73
CA LEU A 71 -13.11 -5.23 -13.41
C LEU A 71 -12.82 -4.18 -12.33
N ALA A 72 -11.65 -3.53 -12.36
CA ALA A 72 -11.32 -2.47 -11.41
C ALA A 72 -12.34 -1.33 -11.46
N ILE A 73 -12.69 -0.85 -12.66
CA ILE A 73 -13.72 0.18 -12.85
C ILE A 73 -15.09 -0.31 -12.36
N GLN A 74 -15.44 -1.56 -12.66
CA GLN A 74 -16.72 -2.14 -12.23
C GLN A 74 -16.87 -2.17 -10.70
N PHE A 75 -15.77 -2.37 -9.98
CA PHE A 75 -15.72 -2.45 -8.52
C PHE A 75 -15.26 -1.15 -7.84
N ASP A 76 -15.15 -0.04 -8.59
CA ASP A 76 -14.65 1.25 -8.10
C ASP A 76 -13.29 1.15 -7.39
N TYR A 77 -12.40 0.32 -7.95
CA TYR A 77 -11.08 0.05 -7.38
C TYR A 77 -10.02 0.98 -8.00
N PRO A 78 -9.31 1.80 -7.19
CA PRO A 78 -8.27 2.69 -7.71
C PRO A 78 -7.08 1.89 -8.25
N TYR A 79 -6.87 1.96 -9.57
CA TYR A 79 -5.85 1.21 -10.30
C TYR A 79 -5.02 2.14 -11.19
N LEU A 80 -3.70 2.03 -11.14
CA LEU A 80 -2.81 2.70 -12.09
C LEU A 80 -2.44 1.76 -13.24
N ALA A 81 -2.72 2.22 -14.46
CA ALA A 81 -2.30 1.49 -15.65
C ALA A 81 -0.76 1.49 -15.78
N PRO A 82 -0.12 0.36 -16.16
CA PRO A 82 1.34 0.21 -16.17
C PRO A 82 2.09 1.17 -17.09
N ASP A 83 1.39 1.75 -18.07
CA ASP A 83 1.91 2.64 -19.11
C ASP A 83 1.69 4.13 -18.83
N LYS A 84 0.96 4.47 -17.74
CA LYS A 84 0.57 5.86 -17.43
C LYS A 84 1.12 6.39 -16.11
N GLY A 85 1.88 5.60 -15.36
CA GLY A 85 2.36 6.01 -14.05
C GLY A 85 3.78 6.58 -14.09
N GLU A 86 3.97 7.75 -13.46
CA GLU A 86 5.31 8.30 -13.18
C GLU A 86 6.01 7.59 -12.01
N LEU A 87 5.33 6.65 -11.33
CA LEU A 87 5.83 5.98 -10.12
C LEU A 87 6.63 4.70 -10.45
N SER A 88 7.48 4.26 -9.52
CA SER A 88 8.27 3.04 -9.69
C SER A 88 7.40 1.78 -9.81
N LYS A 89 7.79 0.86 -10.71
CA LYS A 89 7.15 -0.45 -10.88
C LYS A 89 7.26 -1.36 -9.65
N GLU A 90 8.15 -1.03 -8.71
CA GLU A 90 8.24 -1.71 -7.40
C GLU A 90 7.00 -1.47 -6.52
N LEU A 91 6.16 -0.49 -6.86
CA LEU A 91 4.86 -0.24 -6.23
C LEU A 91 3.78 -1.17 -6.80
N VAL A 92 3.95 -2.47 -6.60
CA VAL A 92 3.03 -3.53 -7.07
C VAL A 92 1.59 -3.30 -6.63
N ALA A 93 1.35 -2.73 -5.45
CA ALA A 93 0.01 -2.40 -4.96
C ALA A 93 -0.72 -1.35 -5.83
N ALA A 94 0.03 -0.52 -6.56
CA ALA A 94 -0.54 0.46 -7.47
C ALA A 94 -0.77 -0.10 -8.89
N TYR A 95 0.17 -0.91 -9.40
CA TYR A 95 0.20 -1.38 -10.80
C TYR A 95 -0.31 -2.80 -11.03
N GLU A 96 -0.34 -3.63 -10.00
CA GLU A 96 -0.70 -5.04 -10.06
C GLU A 96 -1.64 -5.42 -8.89
N PRO A 97 -2.75 -4.70 -8.67
CA PRO A 97 -3.56 -4.87 -7.45
C PRO A 97 -4.20 -6.25 -7.34
N PHE A 98 -4.29 -7.02 -8.42
CA PHE A 98 -4.86 -8.37 -8.41
C PHE A 98 -3.80 -9.47 -8.25
N SER A 99 -2.54 -9.11 -8.03
CA SER A 99 -1.48 -10.11 -7.84
C SER A 99 -1.60 -10.81 -6.48
N PRO A 100 -1.15 -12.07 -6.35
CA PRO A 100 -1.09 -12.76 -5.07
C PRO A 100 -0.26 -12.01 -4.01
N GLU A 101 0.75 -11.26 -4.43
CA GLU A 101 1.57 -10.42 -3.55
C GLU A 101 0.75 -9.29 -2.94
N VAL A 102 -0.11 -8.62 -3.72
CA VAL A 102 -0.99 -7.57 -3.19
C VAL A 102 -2.08 -8.14 -2.30
N GLU A 103 -2.58 -9.35 -2.56
CA GLU A 103 -3.46 -10.05 -1.61
C GLU A 103 -2.77 -10.31 -0.25
N ALA A 104 -1.49 -10.70 -0.25
CA ALA A 104 -0.73 -10.85 0.98
C ALA A 104 -0.56 -9.50 1.72
N LEU A 105 -0.32 -8.40 0.98
CA LEU A 105 -0.27 -7.05 1.54
C LEU A 105 -1.62 -6.62 2.15
N ARG A 106 -2.76 -6.92 1.51
CA ARG A 106 -4.10 -6.66 2.07
C ARG A 106 -4.38 -7.48 3.32
N ALA A 107 -3.93 -8.73 3.36
CA ALA A 107 -4.02 -9.58 4.55
C ALA A 107 -3.19 -8.99 5.70
N LEU A 108 -1.94 -8.58 5.43
CA LEU A 108 -1.09 -7.90 6.41
C LEU A 108 -1.72 -6.60 6.91
N ARG A 109 -2.18 -5.73 6.01
CA ARG A 109 -2.90 -4.49 6.34
C ARG A 109 -4.07 -4.76 7.29
N SER A 110 -4.89 -5.76 6.99
CA SER A 110 -6.07 -6.11 7.81
C SER A 110 -5.68 -6.60 9.21
N GLN A 111 -4.58 -7.36 9.32
CA GLN A 111 -4.04 -7.79 10.61
C GLN A 111 -3.51 -6.60 11.42
N LEU A 112 -2.79 -5.68 10.78
CA LEU A 112 -2.29 -4.46 11.41
C LEU A 112 -3.43 -3.53 11.85
N GLN A 113 -4.48 -3.39 11.03
CA GLN A 113 -5.68 -2.64 11.39
C GLN A 113 -6.28 -3.16 12.69
N LEU A 114 -6.48 -4.48 12.77
CA LEU A 114 -7.08 -5.12 13.95
C LEU A 114 -6.20 -5.04 15.20
N ARG A 115 -4.87 -5.20 15.06
CA ARG A 115 -3.95 -5.29 16.20
C ARG A 115 -3.45 -3.94 16.70
N TRP A 116 -3.40 -2.93 15.84
CA TRP A 116 -2.72 -1.67 16.12
C TRP A 116 -3.63 -0.46 15.93
N PHE A 117 -4.11 -0.24 14.71
CA PHE A 117 -4.81 0.99 14.36
C PHE A 117 -6.20 1.09 15.01
N ASN A 118 -6.94 -0.02 15.13
CA ASN A 118 -8.24 -0.05 15.82
C ASN A 118 -8.14 0.20 17.34
N HIS A 119 -6.93 0.17 17.91
CA HIS A 119 -6.70 0.52 19.31
C HIS A 119 -6.37 2.01 19.51
N GLY A 120 -6.52 2.84 18.47
CA GLY A 120 -6.27 4.28 18.51
C GLY A 120 -4.83 4.69 18.26
N ASN A 121 -3.93 3.74 17.98
CA ASN A 121 -2.57 4.05 17.53
C ASN A 121 -2.62 4.46 16.05
N LYS A 122 -1.78 5.42 15.65
CA LYS A 122 -1.78 5.92 14.27
C LYS A 122 -0.41 5.86 13.59
N ALA A 123 0.68 5.78 14.34
CA ALA A 123 2.02 5.62 13.79
C ALA A 123 2.53 4.18 13.89
N LEU A 124 3.18 3.68 12.85
CA LEU A 124 3.83 2.37 12.82
C LEU A 124 5.15 2.46 12.06
N SER A 125 6.26 2.14 12.72
CA SER A 125 7.56 2.06 12.05
C SER A 125 7.73 0.71 11.35
N VAL A 126 8.26 0.70 10.13
CA VAL A 126 8.65 -0.50 9.40
C VAL A 126 10.16 -0.63 9.49
N ILE A 127 10.63 -1.73 10.06
CA ILE A 127 12.04 -1.90 10.45
C ILE A 127 12.54 -3.23 9.91
N SER A 128 13.79 -3.25 9.46
CA SER A 128 14.51 -4.48 9.12
C SER A 128 15.84 -4.54 9.87
N ALA A 129 16.40 -5.73 10.02
CA ALA A 129 17.69 -5.90 10.69
C ALA A 129 18.82 -5.41 9.80
N ASN A 130 18.81 -5.83 8.54
CA ASN A 130 19.87 -5.60 7.56
C ASN A 130 19.39 -4.78 6.35
N ALA A 131 20.36 -4.20 5.64
CA ALA A 131 20.10 -3.49 4.39
C ALA A 131 19.67 -4.46 3.29
N GLY A 132 18.77 -4.02 2.40
CA GLY A 132 18.30 -4.85 1.28
C GLY A 132 17.17 -5.82 1.65
N GLU A 133 16.66 -5.77 2.87
CA GLU A 133 15.59 -6.66 3.34
C GLU A 133 14.19 -6.32 2.81
N GLY A 134 14.06 -5.38 1.87
CA GLY A 134 12.77 -5.00 1.27
C GLY A 134 11.92 -4.04 2.12
N CYS A 135 12.45 -3.54 3.24
CA CYS A 135 11.77 -2.66 4.20
C CYS A 135 11.05 -1.47 3.54
N SER A 136 11.77 -0.66 2.75
CA SER A 136 11.22 0.52 2.08
C SER A 136 10.12 0.18 1.07
N ASN A 137 10.27 -0.91 0.32
CA ASN A 137 9.27 -1.36 -0.66
C ASN A 137 8.01 -1.88 0.02
N LEU A 138 8.17 -2.61 1.12
CA LEU A 138 7.04 -3.02 1.95
C LEU A 138 6.33 -1.80 2.53
N ALA A 139 7.06 -0.84 3.11
CA ALA A 139 6.48 0.37 3.69
C ALA A 139 5.67 1.16 2.67
N ALA A 140 6.21 1.33 1.45
CA ALA A 140 5.54 2.00 0.35
C ALA A 140 4.25 1.29 -0.08
N ASN A 141 4.34 -0.01 -0.35
CA ASN A 141 3.17 -0.80 -0.78
C ASN A 141 2.13 -0.93 0.34
N LEU A 142 2.55 -1.00 1.60
CA LEU A 142 1.66 -1.01 2.76
C LEU A 142 0.88 0.30 2.88
N ALA A 143 1.55 1.45 2.70
CA ALA A 143 0.89 2.75 2.69
C ALA A 143 -0.15 2.85 1.55
N ILE A 144 0.17 2.31 0.37
CA ILE A 144 -0.78 2.24 -0.76
C ILE A 144 -2.01 1.41 -0.38
N VAL A 145 -1.86 0.20 0.14
CA VAL A 145 -3.04 -0.63 0.46
C VAL A 145 -3.88 -0.06 1.61
N PHE A 146 -3.31 0.71 2.54
CA PHE A 146 -4.08 1.49 3.52
C PHE A 146 -4.86 2.62 2.85
N SER A 147 -4.22 3.42 1.99
CA SER A 147 -4.90 4.50 1.26
C SER A 147 -6.06 4.00 0.38
N GLN A 148 -5.90 2.84 -0.24
CA GLN A 148 -6.95 2.17 -1.03
C GLN A 148 -8.15 1.70 -0.19
N LEU A 149 -8.01 1.59 1.14
CA LEU A 149 -9.13 1.33 2.05
C LEU A 149 -9.91 2.61 2.39
N GLY A 150 -9.43 3.77 1.95
CA GLY A 150 -10.00 5.08 2.26
C GLY A 150 -9.34 5.80 3.44
N GLU A 151 -8.35 5.19 4.10
CA GLU A 151 -7.64 5.79 5.22
C GLU A 151 -6.76 6.95 4.74
N HIS A 152 -6.84 8.10 5.40
CA HIS A 152 -5.89 9.19 5.15
C HIS A 152 -4.50 8.75 5.60
N THR A 153 -3.65 8.40 4.65
CA THR A 153 -2.38 7.70 4.92
C THR A 153 -1.18 8.60 4.61
N LEU A 154 -0.25 8.68 5.56
CA LEU A 154 1.06 9.31 5.38
C LEU A 154 2.17 8.26 5.41
N LEU A 155 3.05 8.29 4.42
CA LEU A 155 4.33 7.58 4.44
C LEU A 155 5.47 8.56 4.71
N ILE A 156 6.33 8.26 5.68
CA ILE A 156 7.50 9.08 6.02
C ILE A 156 8.78 8.28 5.74
N ASP A 157 9.69 8.83 4.95
CA ASP A 157 11.04 8.29 4.76
C ASP A 157 11.98 8.79 5.87
N ALA A 158 12.08 8.03 6.95
CA ALA A 158 13.03 8.28 8.03
C ALA A 158 14.36 7.54 7.84
N ASN A 159 14.60 6.92 6.68
CA ASN A 159 15.92 6.41 6.31
C ASN A 159 16.79 7.54 5.76
N LEU A 160 17.23 8.43 6.65
CA LEU A 160 18.06 9.58 6.32
C LEU A 160 19.50 9.21 5.86
N ARG A 161 19.84 7.91 5.82
CA ARG A 161 21.15 7.41 5.35
C ARG A 161 21.11 6.99 3.88
N ARG A 162 20.06 6.29 3.49
CA ARG A 162 19.83 5.78 2.12
C ARG A 162 18.35 5.89 1.78
N PRO A 163 17.83 7.12 1.59
CA PRO A 163 16.40 7.31 1.32
C PRO A 163 16.04 6.78 -0.06
N THR A 164 14.84 6.24 -0.19
CA THR A 164 14.37 5.58 -1.42
C THR A 164 12.96 5.99 -1.82
N GLN A 165 12.16 6.52 -0.88
CA GLN A 165 10.74 6.80 -1.14
C GLN A 165 10.56 7.89 -2.20
N HIS A 166 11.50 8.85 -2.27
CA HIS A 166 11.50 9.88 -3.32
C HIS A 166 11.58 9.27 -4.73
N ALA A 167 12.38 8.21 -4.92
CA ALA A 167 12.51 7.52 -6.20
C ALA A 167 11.29 6.63 -6.49
N LEU A 168 10.74 5.97 -5.46
CA LEU A 168 9.55 5.14 -5.60
C LEU A 168 8.32 5.96 -6.04
N PHE A 169 8.13 7.13 -5.41
CA PHE A 169 6.98 7.99 -5.63
C PHE A 169 7.23 9.16 -6.59
N ASN A 170 8.38 9.20 -7.25
CA ASN A 170 8.80 10.30 -8.14
C ASN A 170 8.63 11.70 -7.52
N LEU A 171 9.07 11.87 -6.27
CA LEU A 171 8.96 13.12 -5.55
C LEU A 171 9.95 14.14 -6.12
N ARG A 172 9.43 15.24 -6.68
CA ARG A 172 10.23 16.33 -7.25
C ARG A 172 10.68 17.37 -6.21
N GLU A 173 10.00 17.42 -5.06
CA GLU A 173 10.36 18.30 -3.96
C GLU A 173 11.63 17.76 -3.27
N ALA A 174 12.67 18.59 -3.22
CA ALA A 174 13.96 18.21 -2.65
C ALA A 174 13.97 18.32 -1.11
N ARG A 175 13.07 19.13 -0.53
CA ARG A 175 12.94 19.29 0.92
C ARG A 175 12.09 18.16 1.50
N GLY A 176 12.44 17.71 2.71
CA GLY A 176 11.72 16.63 3.36
C GLY A 176 11.92 16.60 4.86
N LEU A 177 11.85 15.40 5.45
CA LEU A 177 11.92 15.17 6.88
C LEU A 177 13.11 15.89 7.52
N SER A 178 14.32 15.69 7.01
CA SER A 178 15.54 16.31 7.53
C SER A 178 15.44 17.84 7.58
N ASP A 179 14.93 18.48 6.52
CA ASP A 179 14.76 19.93 6.42
C ASP A 179 13.72 20.46 7.41
N VAL A 180 12.64 19.69 7.63
CA VAL A 180 11.63 19.99 8.67
C VAL A 180 12.25 19.90 10.06
N LEU A 181 13.04 18.86 10.34
CA LEU A 181 13.65 18.65 11.67
C LEU A 181 14.68 19.70 12.07
N ILE A 182 15.27 20.40 11.09
CA ILE A 182 16.19 21.52 11.32
C ILE A 182 15.53 22.89 11.16
N GLY A 183 14.21 22.95 10.94
CA GLY A 183 13.45 24.19 10.83
C GLY A 183 13.65 24.97 9.53
N ARG A 184 14.13 24.31 8.46
CA ARG A 184 14.26 24.91 7.11
C ARG A 184 13.02 24.70 6.25
N ALA A 185 12.11 23.83 6.69
CA ALA A 185 10.84 23.55 6.05
C ALA A 185 9.75 23.33 7.12
N SER A 186 8.49 23.37 6.71
CA SER A 186 7.32 22.99 7.51
C SER A 186 6.67 21.73 6.93
N ILE A 187 5.62 21.24 7.57
CA ILE A 187 4.83 20.08 7.08
C ILE A 187 4.19 20.29 5.70
N GLU A 188 4.19 21.52 5.16
CA GLU A 188 3.71 21.82 3.80
C GLU A 188 4.52 21.13 2.69
N VAL A 189 5.72 20.60 3.01
CA VAL A 189 6.51 19.80 2.06
C VAL A 189 5.97 18.38 1.89
N ILE A 190 5.02 17.94 2.73
CA ILE A 190 4.32 16.67 2.54
C ILE A 190 3.56 16.73 1.21
N ARG A 191 3.76 15.71 0.37
CA ARG A 191 3.19 15.66 -0.98
C ARG A 191 2.07 14.65 -1.07
N GLU A 192 0.90 15.09 -1.50
CA GLU A 192 -0.14 14.19 -1.99
C GLU A 192 0.33 13.52 -3.29
N ILE A 193 0.00 12.24 -3.43
CA ILE A 193 0.31 11.46 -4.62
C ILE A 193 -0.94 11.46 -5.51
N ASP A 194 -0.98 12.34 -6.51
CA ASP A 194 -2.16 12.53 -7.38
C ASP A 194 -2.68 11.21 -8.00
N ALA A 195 -1.76 10.27 -8.25
CA ALA A 195 -2.05 8.97 -8.83
C ALA A 195 -2.70 7.98 -7.83
N ILE A 196 -2.64 8.25 -6.53
CA ILE A 196 -3.10 7.36 -5.45
C ILE A 196 -3.87 8.18 -4.42
N ALA A 197 -5.21 8.08 -4.45
CA ALA A 197 -6.08 8.81 -3.54
C ALA A 197 -5.76 8.53 -2.06
N ASN A 198 -5.89 9.55 -1.21
CA ASN A 198 -5.65 9.50 0.24
C ASN A 198 -4.21 9.13 0.65
N LEU A 199 -3.25 9.14 -0.27
CA LEU A 199 -1.84 8.89 0.04
C LEU A 199 -1.04 10.19 0.00
N SER A 200 -0.36 10.47 1.10
CA SER A 200 0.66 11.50 1.22
C SER A 200 2.03 10.89 1.51
N VAL A 201 3.09 11.53 1.03
CA VAL A 201 4.47 11.11 1.29
C VAL A 201 5.31 12.28 1.75
N LEU A 202 6.03 12.07 2.86
CA LEU A 202 7.12 12.92 3.31
C LEU A 202 8.45 12.24 2.98
N GLY A 203 9.13 12.71 1.93
CA GLY A 203 10.48 12.24 1.60
C GLY A 203 11.50 12.61 2.68
N ALA A 204 12.69 12.01 2.63
CA ALA A 204 13.75 12.25 3.61
C ALA A 204 14.35 13.66 3.57
N GLY A 205 14.31 14.30 2.39
CA GLY A 205 14.91 15.61 2.15
C GLY A 205 16.43 15.56 2.00
N THR A 206 17.10 16.65 2.35
CA THR A 206 18.56 16.76 2.30
C THR A 206 19.25 15.73 3.19
N ILE A 207 20.11 14.86 2.63
CA ILE A 207 20.86 13.87 3.42
C ILE A 207 21.74 14.58 4.46
N PRO A 208 21.49 14.42 5.77
CA PRO A 208 22.25 15.08 6.81
C PRO A 208 23.54 14.31 7.13
N PRO A 209 24.60 14.98 7.62
CA PRO A 209 25.80 14.29 8.10
C PRO A 209 25.60 13.57 9.44
N ASN A 210 24.49 13.85 10.14
CA ASN A 210 24.22 13.44 11.52
C ASN A 210 22.74 12.96 11.69
N PRO A 211 22.32 11.89 11.00
CA PRO A 211 20.91 11.48 10.93
C PRO A 211 20.35 11.07 12.29
N GLN A 212 21.11 10.32 13.09
CA GLN A 212 20.68 9.83 14.40
C GLN A 212 20.38 10.98 15.36
N GLU A 213 21.23 12.01 15.38
CA GLU A 213 21.07 13.18 16.23
C GLU A 213 19.84 13.99 15.85
N LEU A 214 19.46 14.00 14.56
CA LEU A 214 18.22 14.66 14.11
C LEU A 214 16.98 13.89 14.54
N LEU A 215 16.98 12.57 14.35
CA LEU A 215 15.85 11.70 14.71
C LEU A 215 15.60 11.65 16.23
N ASN A 216 16.63 11.88 17.04
CA ASN A 216 16.48 11.93 18.50
C ASN A 216 15.98 13.29 19.04
N ARG A 217 15.80 14.31 18.19
CA ARG A 217 15.34 15.64 18.64
C ARG A 217 13.87 15.62 19.05
N LYS A 218 13.51 16.61 19.87
CA LYS A 218 12.11 16.91 20.21
C LYS A 218 11.28 17.23 18.97
N SER A 219 11.85 17.89 17.97
CA SER A 219 11.18 18.23 16.71
C SER A 219 10.64 17.01 15.97
N PHE A 220 11.31 15.85 16.04
CA PHE A 220 10.78 14.62 15.45
C PHE A 220 9.58 14.09 16.22
N THR A 221 9.60 14.19 17.54
CA THR A 221 8.45 13.79 18.39
C THR A 221 7.25 14.70 18.14
N GLU A 222 7.48 16.01 18.06
CA GLU A 222 6.47 17.01 17.74
C GLU A 222 5.87 16.77 16.36
N LEU A 223 6.71 16.49 15.35
CA LEU A 223 6.24 16.13 14.01
C LEU A 223 5.33 14.90 14.04
N ILE A 224 5.76 13.80 14.68
CA ILE A 224 4.98 12.57 14.78
C ILE A 224 3.63 12.81 15.48
N ASN A 225 3.57 13.65 16.50
CA ASN A 225 2.31 14.01 17.15
C ASN A 225 1.40 14.80 16.19
N ILE A 226 1.94 15.81 15.51
CA ILE A 226 1.17 16.65 14.57
C ILE A 226 0.58 15.80 13.44
N VAL A 227 1.37 14.91 12.83
CA VAL A 227 0.87 14.12 11.70
C VAL A 227 -0.13 13.04 12.14
N GLN A 228 -0.05 12.53 13.37
CA GLN A 228 -1.06 11.61 13.90
C GLN A 228 -2.41 12.32 14.14
N ASP A 229 -2.44 13.63 14.35
CA ASP A 229 -3.71 14.37 14.44
C ASP A 229 -4.36 14.59 13.06
N ILE A 230 -3.56 14.56 11.98
CA ILE A 230 -4.00 14.86 10.61
C ILE A 230 -4.33 13.59 9.82
N TYR A 231 -3.58 12.52 10.03
CA TYR A 231 -3.69 11.26 9.29
C TYR A 231 -4.28 10.16 10.15
N ASP A 232 -4.97 9.21 9.53
CA ASP A 232 -5.51 8.02 10.19
C ASP A 232 -4.42 6.95 10.34
N VAL A 233 -3.53 6.87 9.34
CA VAL A 233 -2.42 5.92 9.30
C VAL A 233 -1.13 6.64 8.93
N VAL A 234 -0.08 6.46 9.74
CA VAL A 234 1.26 7.01 9.52
C VAL A 234 2.25 5.84 9.50
N ILE A 235 2.76 5.51 8.32
CA ILE A 235 3.79 4.49 8.12
C ILE A 235 5.16 5.19 8.08
N VAL A 236 6.12 4.72 8.85
CA VAL A 236 7.46 5.32 8.92
C VAL A 236 8.51 4.30 8.50
N ASP A 237 9.13 4.52 7.33
CA ASP A 237 10.24 3.72 6.83
C ASP A 237 11.55 4.09 7.54
N THR A 238 12.38 3.12 7.89
CA THR A 238 13.61 3.33 8.67
C THR A 238 14.86 2.80 7.98
N ALA A 239 16.03 3.28 8.42
CA ALA A 239 17.29 2.63 8.13
C ALA A 239 17.34 1.22 8.79
N PRO A 240 18.25 0.33 8.36
CA PRO A 240 18.45 -0.98 9.00
C PRO A 240 18.89 -0.86 10.47
N ALA A 241 18.29 -1.65 11.35
CA ALA A 241 18.45 -1.54 12.80
C ALA A 241 19.83 -1.97 13.32
N ILE A 242 20.55 -2.85 12.63
CA ILE A 242 21.89 -3.30 13.06
C ILE A 242 22.96 -2.27 12.68
N ALA A 243 22.80 -1.59 11.55
CA ALA A 243 23.80 -0.65 11.05
C ALA A 243 23.89 0.63 11.88
N ALA A 244 22.77 1.07 12.47
CA ALA A 244 22.69 2.28 13.27
C ALA A 244 21.47 2.27 14.20
N ALA A 245 21.50 3.12 15.23
CA ALA A 245 20.41 3.25 16.20
C ALA A 245 19.17 4.03 15.69
N ASP A 246 19.20 4.46 14.42
CA ASP A 246 18.17 5.30 13.80
C ASP A 246 16.79 4.63 13.87
N ALA A 247 16.73 3.32 13.57
CA ALA A 247 15.48 2.55 13.56
C ALA A 247 14.81 2.53 14.93
N GLN A 248 15.58 2.28 16.00
CA GLN A 248 15.10 2.21 17.37
C GLN A 248 14.58 3.57 17.84
N MET A 249 15.26 4.67 17.45
CA MET A 249 14.79 6.03 17.75
C MET A 249 13.45 6.32 17.08
N VAL A 250 13.28 5.94 15.81
CA VAL A 250 12.02 6.08 15.10
C VAL A 250 10.92 5.23 15.72
N ALA A 251 11.24 3.96 16.00
CA ALA A 251 10.33 3.00 16.63
C ALA A 251 9.80 3.50 17.98
N ALA A 252 10.68 4.04 18.82
CA ALA A 252 10.33 4.60 20.12
C ALA A 252 9.32 5.76 20.02
N ARG A 253 9.35 6.54 18.93
CA ARG A 253 8.37 7.61 18.70
C ARG A 253 7.06 7.11 18.10
N CYS A 254 7.12 6.04 17.30
CA CYS A 254 5.92 5.38 16.76
C CYS A 254 5.23 4.48 17.80
N ARG A 255 5.96 4.02 18.82
CA ARG A 255 5.54 3.06 19.87
C ARG A 255 5.18 1.66 19.36
N GLY A 256 5.08 1.48 18.05
CA GLY A 256 4.84 0.20 17.40
C GLY A 256 5.78 -0.02 16.23
N ALA A 257 6.22 -1.27 16.05
CA ALA A 257 7.07 -1.69 14.96
C ALA A 257 6.52 -2.92 14.21
N LEU A 258 6.70 -2.89 12.89
CA LEU A 258 6.60 -4.03 11.99
C LEU A 258 8.02 -4.48 11.63
N LEU A 259 8.40 -5.69 12.06
CA LEU A 259 9.71 -6.25 11.75
C LEU A 259 9.69 -7.00 10.41
N VAL A 260 10.61 -6.66 9.52
CA VAL A 260 10.77 -7.26 8.20
C VAL A 260 12.02 -8.13 8.20
N SER A 261 11.92 -9.30 7.58
CA SER A 261 13.04 -10.23 7.37
C SER A 261 12.89 -10.89 6.00
N ARG A 262 13.98 -11.49 5.49
CA ARG A 262 14.01 -12.20 4.21
C ARG A 262 14.29 -13.67 4.42
N LEU A 263 13.50 -14.52 3.75
CA LEU A 263 13.66 -15.95 3.82
C LEU A 263 15.05 -16.38 3.35
N ASN A 264 15.74 -17.21 4.13
CA ASN A 264 17.09 -17.71 3.85
C ASN A 264 18.19 -16.63 3.75
N GLU A 265 17.90 -15.37 4.09
CA GLU A 265 18.88 -14.28 4.06
C GLU A 265 19.09 -13.67 5.46
N THR A 266 18.01 -13.38 6.19
CA THR A 266 18.13 -12.75 7.53
C THR A 266 18.49 -13.79 8.60
N PRO A 267 19.62 -13.63 9.32
CA PRO A 267 19.96 -14.52 10.43
C PRO A 267 18.96 -14.40 11.59
N MET A 268 18.61 -15.54 12.21
CA MET A 268 17.74 -15.54 13.40
C MET A 268 18.33 -14.75 14.58
N SER A 269 19.66 -14.70 14.71
CA SER A 269 20.34 -13.88 15.72
C SER A 269 20.05 -12.39 15.54
N ASP A 270 19.97 -11.93 14.29
CA ASP A 270 19.77 -10.53 13.95
C ASP A 270 18.32 -10.12 14.27
N ILE A 271 17.37 -10.99 13.94
CA ILE A 271 15.95 -10.83 14.31
C ILE A 271 15.80 -10.76 15.84
N ALA A 272 16.45 -11.66 16.58
CA ALA A 272 16.41 -11.66 18.04
C ALA A 272 17.01 -10.38 18.63
N ASN A 273 18.18 -9.95 18.13
CA ASN A 273 18.83 -8.72 18.57
C ASN A 273 17.95 -7.49 18.37
N VAL A 274 17.29 -7.36 17.21
CA VAL A 274 16.36 -6.26 16.96
C VAL A 274 15.14 -6.36 17.87
N GLY A 275 14.58 -7.55 18.06
CA GLY A 275 13.48 -7.79 18.98
C GLY A 275 13.79 -7.34 20.41
N ASP A 276 14.96 -7.71 20.94
CA ASP A 276 15.42 -7.32 22.27
C ASP A 276 15.57 -5.79 22.40
N GLN A 277 16.09 -5.13 21.35
CA GLN A 277 16.23 -3.67 21.33
C GLN A 277 14.88 -2.94 21.34
N LEU A 278 13.88 -3.47 20.64
CA LEU A 278 12.52 -2.92 20.67
C LEU A 278 11.89 -3.05 22.06
N VAL A 279 12.06 -4.20 22.72
CA VAL A 279 11.57 -4.43 24.09
C VAL A 279 12.21 -3.45 25.07
N VAL A 280 13.54 -3.25 25.00
CA VAL A 280 14.25 -2.29 25.86
C VAL A 280 13.77 -0.86 25.64
N SER A 281 13.26 -0.55 24.45
CA SER A 281 12.78 0.79 24.07
C SER A 281 11.28 1.01 24.33
N ASP A 282 10.60 0.09 25.01
CA ASP A 282 9.15 0.09 25.23
C ASP A 282 8.35 0.20 23.92
N VAL A 283 8.85 -0.44 22.86
CA VAL A 283 8.19 -0.51 21.55
C VAL A 283 7.46 -1.84 21.42
N GLN A 284 6.17 -1.77 21.08
CA GLN A 284 5.41 -2.97 20.78
C GLN A 284 5.79 -3.52 19.41
N LEU A 285 6.29 -4.76 19.36
CA LEU A 285 6.39 -5.50 18.11
C LEU A 285 4.98 -5.95 17.69
N VAL A 286 4.38 -5.24 16.73
CA VAL A 286 2.98 -5.45 16.30
C VAL A 286 2.85 -6.71 15.46
N ALA A 287 3.81 -6.90 14.56
CA ALA A 287 3.92 -8.08 13.71
C ALA A 287 5.37 -8.24 13.23
N ALA A 288 5.70 -9.45 12.79
CA ALA A 288 6.91 -9.76 12.07
C ALA A 288 6.54 -10.45 10.75
N ILE A 289 7.23 -10.12 9.67
CA ILE A 289 7.00 -10.69 8.34
C ILE A 289 8.29 -11.26 7.76
N VAL A 290 8.12 -12.23 6.87
CA VAL A 290 9.19 -12.81 6.07
C VAL A 290 8.83 -12.60 4.60
N LEU A 291 9.72 -11.93 3.86
CA LEU A 291 9.65 -11.74 2.41
C LEU A 291 10.36 -12.86 1.67
#